data_AF-A0A3D0UMA0-F1
#
_entry.id   AF-A0A3D0UMA0-F1
#
_cell.length_a   1.000
_cell.length_b   1.000
_cell.length_c   1.000
_cell.angle_alpha   90.00
_cell.angle_beta   90.00
_cell.angle_gamma   90.00
#
_symmetry.space_group_name_H-M   'P 1'
#
loop_
_entity.id
_entity.type
_entity.pdbx_description
1 polymer ?
#
loop_
_entity_poly.entity_id
_entity_poly.type
_entity_poly.pdbx_seq_one_letter_code
_entity_poly.pdbx_strand_id
1 'polypeptide(L)'
;VETGLHKLHELGFDLHQVVSGFGTCPLPPIAKSDTRAIGRTNDAILYGGQVYYTVVADDAEVEELVPKVPSSTSSDYGAPFYDTFKGYNYDFYKIDPLLFSPAEIFVTNVNSGRTFHSGAVNVEVLKKSFLE
;
A
#
# COMPACT_ATOMS: atom_id res chain seq x y z
N VAL A 1 -5.75 2.28 4.78
CA VAL A 1 -5.30 2.54 6.17
C VAL A 1 -4.72 1.27 6.76
N GLU A 2 -5.51 0.23 7.00
CA GLU A 2 -5.01 -1.02 7.60
C GLU A 2 -3.71 -1.56 6.96
N THR A 3 -3.65 -1.73 5.63
CA THR A 3 -2.43 -2.20 4.94
C THR A 3 -1.18 -1.36 5.17
N GLY A 4 -1.33 -0.05 5.34
CA GLY A 4 -0.21 0.83 5.67
C GLY A 4 0.24 0.64 7.12
N LEU A 5 -0.70 0.49 8.07
CA LEU A 5 -0.37 0.20 9.47
C LEU A 5 0.30 -1.17 9.62
N HIS A 6 -0.20 -2.19 8.93
CA HIS A 6 0.41 -3.51 8.89
C HIS A 6 1.85 -3.43 8.38
N LYS A 7 2.08 -2.72 7.26
CA LYS A 7 3.40 -2.49 6.70
C LYS A 7 4.34 -1.73 7.64
N LEU A 8 3.85 -0.70 8.34
CA LEU A 8 4.62 0.02 9.36
C LEU A 8 5.06 -0.94 10.49
N HIS A 9 4.16 -1.81 10.95
CA HIS A 9 4.45 -2.82 11.97
C HIS A 9 5.52 -3.83 11.53
N GLU A 10 5.40 -4.37 10.31
CA GLU A 10 6.39 -5.30 9.73
C GLU A 10 7.78 -4.64 9.59
N LEU A 11 7.83 -3.33 9.36
CA LEU A 11 9.06 -2.55 9.32
C LEU A 11 9.58 -2.14 10.71
N GLY A 12 8.91 -2.55 11.79
CA GLY A 12 9.34 -2.36 13.16
C GLY A 12 8.91 -1.03 13.81
N PHE A 13 8.01 -0.28 13.19
CA PHE A 13 7.49 0.97 13.77
C PHE A 13 6.50 0.68 14.89
N ASP A 14 6.63 1.38 16.02
CA ASP A 14 5.68 1.27 17.12
C ASP A 14 4.36 1.98 16.76
N LEU A 15 3.32 1.16 16.51
CA LEU A 15 2.00 1.67 16.14
C LEU A 15 1.33 2.50 17.25
N HIS A 16 1.79 2.43 18.50
CA HIS A 16 1.31 3.32 19.56
C HIS A 16 1.70 4.79 19.34
N GLN A 17 2.68 5.06 18.46
CA GLN A 17 3.05 6.40 18.04
C GLN A 17 2.08 6.99 17.01
N VAL A 18 1.17 6.19 16.43
CA VAL A 18 0.15 6.67 15.47
C VAL A 18 -1.03 7.27 16.22
N VAL A 19 -1.28 8.56 16.00
CA VAL A 19 -2.40 9.30 16.60
C VAL A 19 -3.68 9.11 15.79
N SER A 20 -3.57 9.18 14.46
CA SER A 20 -4.70 9.02 13.56
C SER A 20 -4.25 8.56 12.17
N GLY A 21 -5.17 7.88 11.47
CA GLY A 21 -5.00 7.49 10.08
C GLY A 21 -6.22 7.87 9.25
N PHE A 22 -5.98 8.40 8.06
CA PHE A 22 -6.97 8.63 7.02
C PHE A 22 -6.48 7.98 5.72
N GLY A 23 -7.39 7.58 4.85
CA GLY A 23 -6.98 7.08 3.54
C GLY A 23 -8.11 7.02 2.55
N THR A 24 -7.73 7.03 1.29
CA THR A 24 -8.61 6.91 0.13
C THR A 24 -8.17 5.71 -0.70
N CYS A 25 -9.13 5.10 -1.38
CA CYS A 25 -8.89 3.96 -2.27
C CYS A 25 -10.00 3.96 -3.32
N PRO A 26 -9.69 3.77 -4.61
CA PRO A 26 -10.73 3.64 -5.63
C PRO A 26 -11.57 2.38 -5.37
N LEU A 27 -12.88 2.47 -5.56
CA LEU A 27 -13.75 1.29 -5.54
C LEU A 27 -13.61 0.57 -6.88
N PRO A 28 -13.11 -0.69 -6.92
CA PRO A 28 -12.94 -1.40 -8.18
C PRO A 28 -14.31 -1.78 -8.80
N PRO A 29 -14.40 -1.89 -10.14
CA PRO A 29 -15.58 -2.42 -10.80
C PRO A 29 -15.78 -3.90 -10.48
N ILE A 30 -17.04 -4.32 -10.37
CA ILE A 30 -17.42 -5.71 -10.06
C ILE A 30 -16.79 -6.65 -11.10
N ALA A 31 -16.09 -7.67 -10.60
CA ALA A 31 -15.44 -8.66 -11.43
C ALA A 31 -16.41 -9.76 -11.88
N LYS A 32 -16.03 -10.49 -12.93
CA LYS A 32 -16.80 -11.64 -13.46
C LYS A 32 -16.63 -12.92 -12.65
N SER A 33 -15.62 -12.99 -11.78
CA SER A 33 -15.33 -14.13 -10.91
C SER A 33 -14.60 -13.70 -9.64
N ASP A 34 -14.65 -14.52 -8.60
CA ASP A 34 -14.00 -14.24 -7.31
C ASP A 34 -12.49 -14.07 -7.44
N THR A 35 -11.82 -14.89 -8.25
CA THR A 35 -10.37 -14.78 -8.46
C THR A 35 -9.98 -13.44 -9.09
N ARG A 36 -10.79 -12.94 -10.04
CA ARG A 36 -10.59 -11.61 -10.62
C ARG A 36 -10.97 -10.50 -9.63
N ALA A 37 -11.98 -10.72 -8.79
CA ALA A 37 -12.39 -9.80 -7.74
C ALA A 37 -11.23 -9.57 -6.75
N ILE A 38 -10.60 -10.65 -6.27
CA ILE A 38 -9.42 -10.61 -5.39
C ILE A 38 -8.32 -9.76 -6.03
N GLY A 39 -8.04 -9.96 -7.32
CA GLY A 39 -7.07 -9.15 -8.07
C GLY A 39 -7.40 -7.66 -8.03
N ARG A 40 -8.61 -7.29 -8.47
CA ARG A 40 -9.05 -5.89 -8.54
C ARG A 40 -9.10 -5.20 -7.19
N THR A 41 -9.56 -5.89 -6.14
CA THR A 41 -9.62 -5.30 -4.79
C THR A 41 -8.24 -5.06 -4.22
N ASN A 42 -7.26 -5.93 -4.49
CA ASN A 42 -5.88 -5.69 -4.10
C ASN A 42 -5.27 -4.56 -4.94
N ASP A 43 -5.46 -4.58 -6.27
CA ASP A 43 -4.94 -3.54 -7.16
C ASP A 43 -5.42 -2.14 -6.78
N ALA A 44 -6.67 -2.02 -6.32
CA ALA A 44 -7.21 -0.77 -5.79
C ALA A 44 -6.33 -0.18 -4.67
N ILE A 45 -5.84 -1.02 -3.75
CA ILE A 45 -4.99 -0.61 -2.63
C ILE A 45 -3.54 -0.42 -3.10
N LEU A 46 -2.98 -1.43 -3.77
CA LEU A 46 -1.58 -1.47 -4.20
C LEU A 46 -1.23 -0.32 -5.14
N TYR A 47 -2.15 0.06 -6.03
CA TYR A 47 -1.88 1.05 -7.08
C TYR A 47 -2.72 2.32 -6.95
N GLY A 48 -3.73 2.34 -6.08
CA GLY A 48 -4.60 3.51 -5.87
C GLY A 48 -4.81 3.92 -4.42
N GLY A 49 -4.34 3.13 -3.45
CA GLY A 49 -4.50 3.42 -2.04
C GLY A 49 -3.57 4.53 -1.59
N GLN A 50 -4.14 5.63 -1.10
CA GLN A 50 -3.39 6.73 -0.50
C GLN A 50 -3.69 6.74 1.00
N VAL A 51 -2.66 6.86 1.83
CA VAL A 51 -2.82 6.91 3.29
C VAL A 51 -2.09 8.10 3.89
N TYR A 52 -2.69 8.66 4.93
CA TYR A 52 -2.20 9.80 5.68
C TYR A 52 -2.19 9.41 7.14
N TYR A 53 -1.02 9.45 7.76
CA TYR A 53 -0.86 9.22 9.19
C TYR A 53 -0.41 10.48 9.90
N THR A 54 -0.93 10.67 11.10
CA THR A 54 -0.41 11.64 12.06
C THR A 54 0.26 10.88 13.18
N VAL A 55 1.51 11.20 13.48
CA VAL A 55 2.33 10.46 14.45
C VAL A 55 2.99 11.39 15.47
N VAL A 56 3.35 10.82 16.61
CA VAL A 56 4.25 11.42 17.61
C VAL A 56 5.52 10.57 17.63
N ALA A 57 6.53 10.98 16.87
CA ALA A 57 7.75 10.21 16.66
C ALA A 57 9.00 11.09 16.54
N ASP A 58 10.16 10.46 16.40
CA ASP A 58 11.38 11.14 15.95
C ASP A 58 11.34 11.32 14.43
N ASP A 59 11.75 12.48 13.94
CA ASP A 59 11.75 12.75 12.49
C ASP A 59 12.68 11.81 11.73
N ALA A 60 13.83 11.44 12.29
CA ALA A 60 14.80 10.56 11.64
C ALA A 60 14.23 9.15 11.44
N GLU A 61 13.47 8.65 12.42
CA GLU A 61 12.75 7.38 12.32
C GLU A 61 11.73 7.41 11.19
N VAL A 62 10.90 8.46 11.12
CA VAL A 62 9.90 8.62 10.07
C VAL A 62 10.55 8.78 8.69
N GLU A 63 11.63 9.56 8.60
CA GLU A 63 12.37 9.82 7.36
C GLU A 63 13.01 8.54 6.80
N GLU A 64 13.50 7.66 7.66
CA GLU A 64 14.04 6.36 7.25
C GLU A 64 12.94 5.36 6.82
N LEU A 65 11.82 5.37 7.53
CA LEU A 65 10.75 4.38 7.37
C LEU A 65 9.86 4.63 6.16
N VAL A 66 9.41 5.88 5.98
CA VAL A 66 8.40 6.26 4.97
C VAL A 66 8.74 5.80 3.55
N PRO A 67 10.00 5.90 3.06
CA PRO A 67 10.37 5.41 1.74
C PRO A 67 10.21 3.90 1.52
N LYS A 68 10.13 3.11 2.60
CA LYS A 68 10.04 1.63 2.56
C LYS A 68 8.59 1.11 2.58
N VAL A 69 7.62 1.99 2.82
CA VAL A 69 6.21 1.62 3.01
C VAL A 69 5.46 1.36 1.70
N PRO A 70 5.58 2.17 0.64
CA PRO A 70 4.77 1.99 -0.57
C PRO A 70 4.90 0.60 -1.21
N SER A 71 3.84 0.13 -1.87
CA SER A 71 3.82 -1.11 -2.65
C SER A 71 4.92 -1.17 -3.71
N SER A 72 5.35 -0.01 -4.23
CA SER A 72 6.42 0.09 -5.23
C SER A 72 7.79 -0.37 -4.75
N THR A 73 7.98 -0.63 -3.45
CA THR A 73 9.23 -1.18 -2.93
C THR A 73 9.31 -2.70 -3.03
N SER A 74 8.20 -3.37 -3.32
CA SER A 74 8.15 -4.83 -3.51
C SER A 74 8.72 -5.23 -4.87
N SER A 75 9.39 -6.38 -4.94
CA SER A 75 9.85 -6.96 -6.21
C SER A 75 8.73 -7.44 -7.12
N ASP A 76 7.54 -7.70 -6.56
CA ASP A 76 6.36 -8.16 -7.31
C ASP A 76 5.48 -6.99 -7.84
N TYR A 77 5.92 -5.75 -7.64
CA TYR A 77 5.20 -4.55 -8.09
C TYR A 77 5.26 -4.35 -9.60
N GLY A 78 4.14 -3.89 -10.18
CA GLY A 78 4.09 -3.35 -11.55
C GLY A 78 3.14 -4.08 -12.50
N ALA A 79 2.63 -5.25 -12.11
CA ALA A 79 1.60 -5.99 -12.83
C ALA A 79 0.29 -6.08 -12.03
N PRO A 80 -0.89 -6.18 -12.68
CA PRO A 80 -2.13 -6.47 -11.96
C PRO A 80 -1.98 -7.68 -11.05
N PHE A 81 -2.50 -7.61 -9.83
CA PHE A 81 -2.32 -8.65 -8.81
C PHE A 81 -2.81 -10.01 -9.29
N TYR A 82 -3.85 -10.05 -10.12
CA TYR A 82 -4.30 -11.29 -10.74
C TYR A 82 -3.21 -11.98 -11.58
N ASP A 83 -2.44 -11.21 -12.36
CA ASP A 83 -1.37 -11.75 -13.20
C ASP A 83 -0.19 -12.23 -12.35
N THR A 84 0.17 -11.46 -11.31
CA THR A 84 1.15 -11.89 -10.31
C THR A 84 0.72 -13.19 -9.61
N PHE A 85 -0.53 -13.23 -9.13
CA PHE A 85 -1.09 -14.38 -8.44
C PHE A 85 -1.17 -15.62 -9.33
N LYS A 86 -1.57 -15.44 -10.60
CA LYS A 86 -1.53 -16.50 -11.61
C LYS A 86 -0.10 -16.96 -11.90
N GLY A 87 0.87 -16.06 -11.97
CA GLY A 87 2.29 -16.36 -12.16
C GLY A 87 2.86 -17.26 -11.08
N TYR A 88 2.36 -17.12 -9.84
CA TYR A 88 2.70 -17.98 -8.71
C TYR A 88 1.77 -19.20 -8.55
N ASN A 89 1.00 -19.57 -9.58
CA ASN A 89 0.03 -20.68 -9.55
C ASN A 89 -1.01 -20.56 -8.41
N TYR A 90 -1.45 -19.34 -8.13
CA TYR A 90 -2.43 -19.02 -7.09
C TYR A 90 -1.97 -19.36 -5.67
N ASP A 91 -0.65 -19.30 -5.44
CA ASP A 91 -0.02 -19.54 -4.14
C ASP A 91 0.36 -18.21 -3.48
N PHE A 92 -0.42 -17.80 -2.48
CA PHE A 92 -0.20 -16.54 -1.74
C PHE A 92 1.14 -16.51 -1.00
N TYR A 93 1.68 -17.66 -0.58
CA TYR A 93 2.93 -17.70 0.19
C TYR A 93 4.17 -17.39 -0.65
N LYS A 94 4.02 -17.38 -1.98
CA LYS A 94 5.11 -17.04 -2.91
C LYS A 94 5.12 -15.57 -3.31
N ILE A 95 4.05 -14.84 -3.01
CA ILE A 95 3.99 -13.39 -3.21
C ILE A 95 4.77 -12.74 -2.08
N ASP A 96 5.56 -11.73 -2.41
CA ASP A 96 6.22 -10.89 -1.43
C ASP A 96 5.19 -10.32 -0.43
N PRO A 97 5.25 -10.68 0.88
CA PRO A 97 4.29 -10.19 1.86
C PRO A 97 4.31 -8.67 1.98
N LEU A 98 5.43 -8.04 1.62
CA LEU A 98 5.61 -6.60 1.62
C LEU A 98 4.85 -5.88 0.49
N LEU A 99 4.32 -6.62 -0.49
CA LEU A 99 3.47 -6.10 -1.57
C LEU A 99 2.12 -5.58 -1.06
N PHE A 100 1.61 -6.11 0.05
CA PHE A 100 0.32 -5.72 0.62
C PHE A 100 0.42 -4.40 1.39
N SER A 101 0.68 -3.33 0.63
CA SER A 101 0.94 -1.99 1.11
C SER A 101 0.23 -0.95 0.22
N PRO A 102 0.01 0.29 0.71
CA PRO A 102 -0.63 1.33 -0.08
C PRO A 102 0.27 1.80 -1.23
N ALA A 103 -0.35 2.38 -2.25
CA ALA A 103 0.38 3.01 -3.36
C ALA A 103 1.18 4.23 -2.92
N GLU A 104 0.65 5.01 -1.97
CA GLU A 104 1.21 6.28 -1.54
C GLU A 104 0.94 6.54 -0.06
N ILE A 105 1.92 7.13 0.62
CA ILE A 105 1.88 7.43 2.05
C ILE A 105 2.33 8.86 2.33
N PHE A 106 1.65 9.50 3.28
CA PHE A 106 2.02 10.77 3.88
C PHE A 106 2.04 10.59 5.41
N VAL A 107 3.11 11.04 6.07
CA VAL A 107 3.24 10.96 7.53
C VAL A 107 3.56 12.34 8.07
N THR A 108 2.63 12.92 8.81
CA THR A 108 2.81 14.21 9.50
C THR A 108 3.21 13.95 10.95
N ASN A 109 4.37 14.44 11.36
CA ASN A 109 4.84 14.35 12.74
C ASN A 109 4.36 15.57 13.54
N VAL A 110 3.62 15.34 14.62
CA VAL A 110 3.07 16.41 15.48
C VAL A 110 4.19 17.17 16.21
N ASN A 111 5.30 16.51 16.53
CA ASN A 111 6.41 17.12 17.26
C ASN A 111 7.13 18.21 16.45
N SER A 112 7.35 17.96 15.15
CA SER A 112 8.11 18.85 14.26
C SER A 112 7.24 19.65 13.29
N GLY A 113 5.99 19.22 13.05
CA GLY A 113 5.12 19.76 12.02
C GLY A 113 5.51 19.35 10.59
N ARG A 114 6.56 18.55 10.39
CA ARG A 114 6.99 18.08 9.07
C ARG A 114 6.07 16.98 8.56
N THR A 115 5.90 16.94 7.24
CA THR A 115 5.23 15.84 6.54
C THR A 115 6.20 15.16 5.60
N PHE A 116 6.34 13.85 5.76
CA PHE A 116 7.15 12.96 4.94
C PHE A 116 6.24 12.24 3.96
N HIS A 117 6.73 12.01 2.74
CA HIS A 117 5.92 11.47 1.64
C HIS A 117 6.73 10.44 0.85
N SER A 118 6.07 9.37 0.41
CA SER A 118 6.63 8.43 -0.54
C SER A 118 5.54 7.67 -1.30
N GLY A 119 5.94 7.10 -2.44
CA GLY A 119 5.05 6.36 -3.34
C GLY A 119 4.28 7.28 -4.29
N ALA A 120 3.39 6.67 -5.06
CA ALA A 120 2.51 7.36 -5.99
C ALA A 120 1.39 6.43 -6.45
N VAL A 121 0.23 7.01 -6.80
CA VAL A 121 -0.83 6.30 -7.51
C VAL A 121 -0.37 5.89 -8.89
N ASN A 122 -0.55 4.61 -9.25
CA ASN A 122 -0.24 4.06 -10.56
C ASN A 122 -1.51 3.79 -11.38
N VAL A 123 -2.00 4.86 -12.01
CA VAL A 123 -3.23 4.84 -12.82
C VAL A 123 -3.13 3.86 -13.99
N GLU A 124 -1.94 3.63 -14.53
CA GLU A 124 -1.77 2.76 -15.69
C GLU A 124 -1.98 1.28 -15.35
N VAL A 125 -1.55 0.82 -14.17
CA VAL A 125 -1.87 -0.54 -13.71
C VAL A 125 -3.35 -0.65 -13.30
N LEU A 126 -3.92 0.38 -12.66
CA LEU A 126 -5.36 0.40 -12.34
C LEU A 126 -6.23 0.30 -13.59
N LYS A 127 -5.91 1.06 -14.66
CA LYS A 127 -6.63 0.97 -15.94
C LYS A 127 -6.54 -0.43 -16.52
N LYS A 128 -5.34 -1.04 -16.50
CA LYS A 128 -5.16 -2.43 -16.93
C LYS A 128 -6.08 -3.34 -16.13
N SER A 129 -6.01 -3.34 -14.80
CA SER A 129 -6.80 -4.22 -13.92
C SER A 129 -8.32 -4.04 -14.03
N PHE A 130 -8.78 -2.79 -14.11
CA PHE A 130 -10.21 -2.45 -13.99
C PHE A 130 -10.95 -2.52 -15.32
N LEU A 131 -10.26 -2.27 -16.44
CA LEU A 131 -10.87 -2.12 -17.76
C LEU A 131 -10.59 -3.30 -18.71
N GLU A 132 -10.04 -4.41 -18.22
CA GLU A 132 -9.93 -5.68 -18.98
C GLU A 132 -11.28 -6.20 -19.49
#